data_AF-A0A183P827-F1
#
_entry.id   AF-A0A183P827-F1
#
_cell.length_a   1.000
_cell.length_b   1.000
_cell.length_c   1.000
_cell.angle_alpha   90.00
_cell.angle_beta   90.00
_cell.angle_gamma   90.00
#
_symmetry.space_group_name_H-M   'P 1'
#
loop_
_entity.id
_entity.type
_entity.pdbx_description
1 polymer ?
#
loop_
_entity_poly.entity_id
_entity_poly.type
_entity_poly.pdbx_seq_one_letter_code
_entity_poly.pdbx_strand_id
1 'polypeptide(L)' 'MAAEAEATREARAKVIAAEGEEKSSVALKQAADVIKTSPFALQLRYLQTLSAISAEKNSTIIFPLPIDMLVNLFHR' A
#
# COMPACT_ATOMS: atom_id res chain seq x y z
N MET A 1 10.84 5.37 40.27
CA MET A 1 11.10 6.61 39.50
C MET A 1 11.56 6.34 38.06
N ALA A 2 12.71 5.72 37.76
CA ALA A 2 13.11 5.49 36.35
C ALA A 2 12.15 4.58 35.56
N ALA A 3 11.73 3.46 36.15
CA ALA A 3 10.80 2.51 35.53
C ALA A 3 9.40 3.10 35.24
N GLU A 4 8.94 4.04 36.07
CA GLU A 4 7.63 4.70 35.88
C GLU A 4 7.66 5.72 34.74
N ALA A 5 8.79 6.42 34.59
CA ALA A 5 9.01 7.35 33.48
C ALA A 5 9.07 6.60 32.13
N GLU A 6 9.72 5.43 32.11
CA GLU A 6 9.80 4.57 30.93
C GLU A 6 8.44 3.96 30.56
N ALA A 7 7.70 3.44 31.54
CA ALA A 7 6.34 2.93 31.32
C ALA A 7 5.40 4.01 30.75
N THR A 8 5.51 5.25 31.24
CA THR A 8 4.72 6.37 30.73
C THR A 8 5.10 6.74 29.29
N ARG A 9 6.39 6.69 28.95
CA ARG A 9 6.89 6.93 27.59
C ARG A 9 6.39 5.87 26.62
N GLU A 10 6.46 4.59 26.99
CA GLU A 10 5.98 3.49 26.16
C GLU A 10 4.47 3.54 25.96
N ALA A 11 3.70 3.82 27.01
CA ALA A 11 2.26 3.98 26.91
C ALA A 11 1.90 5.12 25.94
N ARG A 12 2.57 6.27 26.03
CA ARG A 12 2.37 7.38 25.09
C ARG A 12 2.77 7.02 23.66
N ALA A 13 3.87 6.31 23.47
CA ALA A 13 4.31 5.86 22.15
C ALA A 13 3.27 4.93 21.50
N LYS A 14 2.66 4.02 22.28
CA LYS A 14 1.57 3.14 21.79
C LYS A 14 0.32 3.92 21.40
N VAL A 15 -0.07 4.92 22.18
CA VAL A 15 -1.22 5.79 21.84
C VAL A 15 -0.96 6.55 20.55
N ILE A 16 0.23 7.17 20.41
CA ILE A 16 0.61 7.90 19.20
C ILE A 16 0.63 6.97 17.98
N ALA A 17 1.16 5.76 18.11
CA ALA A 17 1.16 4.77 17.04
C ALA A 17 -0.26 4.37 16.64
N ALA A 18 -1.14 4.10 17.61
CA ALA A 18 -2.54 3.75 17.35
C ALA A 18 -3.31 4.88 16.65
N GLU A 19 -3.14 6.14 17.10
CA GLU A 19 -3.72 7.31 16.44
C GLU A 19 -3.16 7.52 15.02
N GLY A 20 -1.88 7.27 14.84
CA GLY A 20 -1.22 7.32 13.53
C GLY A 20 -1.79 6.27 12.57
N GLU A 21 -2.00 5.06 13.05
CA GLU A 21 -2.58 3.96 12.28
C GLU A 21 -4.04 4.24 11.89
N GLU A 22 -4.85 4.79 12.80
CA GLU A 22 -6.23 5.18 12.52
C GLU A 22 -6.29 6.24 11.42
N LYS A 23 -5.51 7.32 11.56
CA LYS A 23 -5.45 8.39 10.57
C LYS A 23 -4.98 7.88 9.21
N SER A 24 -3.97 7.01 9.20
CA SER A 24 -3.45 6.39 7.98
C SER A 24 -4.50 5.51 7.31
N SER A 25 -5.22 4.71 8.09
CA SER A 25 -6.31 3.84 7.60
C SER A 25 -7.43 4.65 6.96
N VAL A 26 -7.83 5.77 7.57
CA VAL A 26 -8.85 6.67 7.00
C VAL A 26 -8.39 7.27 5.68
N ALA A 27 -7.16 7.77 5.62
CA ALA A 27 -6.60 8.34 4.40
C ALA A 27 -6.47 7.31 3.26
N LEU A 28 -6.01 6.10 3.59
CA LEU A 28 -5.90 4.98 2.64
C LEU A 28 -7.27 4.55 2.11
N LYS A 29 -8.29 4.50 2.95
CA LYS A 29 -9.67 4.24 2.53
C LYS A 29 -10.16 5.29 1.54
N GLN A 30 -9.99 6.57 1.86
CA GLN A 30 -10.40 7.66 0.97
C GLN A 30 -9.68 7.60 -0.39
N ALA A 31 -8.37 7.31 -0.38
CA ALA A 31 -7.62 7.11 -1.60
C ALA A 31 -8.15 5.92 -2.42
N ALA A 32 -8.47 4.80 -1.77
CA ALA A 32 -9.06 3.63 -2.43
C ALA A 32 -10.44 3.93 -3.03
N ASP A 33 -11.29 4.66 -2.31
CA ASP A 33 -12.61 5.08 -2.79
C ASP A 33 -12.49 5.98 -4.03
N VAL A 34 -11.55 6.92 -4.03
CA VAL A 34 -11.26 7.78 -5.20
C VAL A 34 -10.74 6.95 -6.37
N ILE A 35 -9.79 6.03 -6.14
CA ILE A 35 -9.26 5.15 -7.19
C ILE A 35 -10.38 4.31 -7.81
N LYS A 36 -11.31 3.81 -6.99
CA LYS A 36 -12.46 3.01 -7.45
C LYS A 36 -13.37 3.77 -8.42
N THR A 37 -13.44 5.10 -8.34
CA THR A 37 -14.27 5.91 -9.26
C THR A 37 -13.79 5.85 -10.71
N SER A 38 -12.51 5.51 -10.95
CA SER A 38 -11.93 5.42 -12.28
C SER A 38 -11.38 4.01 -12.54
N PRO A 39 -11.97 3.23 -13.45
CA PRO A 39 -11.58 1.84 -13.67
C PRO A 39 -10.12 1.67 -14.14
N PHE A 40 -9.54 2.70 -14.76
CA PHE A 40 -8.15 2.67 -15.25
C PHE A 40 -7.13 3.21 -14.24
N ALA A 41 -7.55 3.75 -13.09
CA ALA A 41 -6.63 4.35 -12.11
C ALA A 41 -5.61 3.34 -11.54
N LEU A 42 -6.05 2.11 -11.24
CA LEU A 42 -5.15 1.04 -10.79
C LEU A 42 -4.13 0.66 -11.86
N GLN A 43 -4.55 0.62 -13.12
CA GLN A 43 -3.67 0.29 -14.25
C GLN A 43 -2.62 1.38 -14.48
N LEU A 44 -2.98 2.66 -14.33
CA LEU A 44 -2.01 3.76 -14.41
C LEU A 44 -1.00 3.73 -13.26
N ARG A 45 -1.44 3.50 -12.01
CA ARG A 45 -0.53 3.32 -10.87
C ARG A 45 0.42 2.16 -11.09
N TYR A 46 -0.07 1.05 -11.65
CA TYR A 46 0.75 -0.09 -12.00
C TYR A 46 1.85 0.27 -13.00
N LEU A 47 1.51 0.98 -14.08
CA LEU A 47 2.50 1.47 -15.05
C LEU A 47 3.53 2.44 -14.43
N GLN A 48 3.10 3.31 -13.50
CA GLN A 48 4.02 4.18 -12.75
C GLN A 48 4.98 3.37 -11.87
N THR A 49 4.49 2.35 -11.17
CA THR A 49 5.33 1.45 -10.37
C THR A 49 6.35 0.73 -11.25
N LEU A 50 5.95 0.23 -12.43
CA LEU A 50 6.88 -0.38 -13.38
C LEU A 50 7.94 0.62 -13.87
N SER A 51 7.55 1.86 -14.17
CA SER A 51 8.50 2.91 -14.55
C SER A 51 9.50 3.22 -13.44
N ALA A 52 9.07 3.23 -12.18
CA ALA A 52 9.95 3.44 -11.03
C ALA A 52 10.93 2.27 -10.83
N ILE A 53 10.44 1.03 -10.89
CA ILE A 53 11.29 -0.18 -10.77
C ILE A 53 12.31 -0.25 -11.92
N SER A 54 11.90 0.09 -13.14
CA SER A 54 12.79 0.09 -14.31
C SER A 54 13.93 1.11 -14.21
N ALA A 55 13.77 2.17 -13.42
CA ALA A 55 14.82 3.17 -13.21
C ALA A 55 15.97 2.64 -12.32
N GLU A 56 15.69 1.65 -11.44
CA GLU A 56 16.66 1.11 -10.48
C GLU A 56 17.61 0.03 -11.04
N LYS A 57 17.70 -0.17 -12.38
CA LYS A 57 18.64 -1.12 -13.02
C LYS A 57 18.58 -2.57 -12.48
N ASN A 58 17.40 -3.09 -12.13
CA ASN A 58 17.22 -4.53 -11.89
C ASN A 58 16.68 -5.20 -13.17
N SER A 59 17.52 -5.95 -13.89
CA SER A 59 17.20 -6.64 -15.15
C SER A 59 16.20 -7.80 -15.04
N THR A 60 15.59 -8.01 -13.86
CA THR A 60 14.56 -9.03 -13.65
C THR A 60 13.24 -8.35 -13.29
N ILE A 61 12.39 -8.16 -14.29
CA ILE A 61 11.03 -7.65 -14.11
C ILE A 61 10.14 -8.85 -13.81
N ILE A 62 9.80 -9.07 -12.53
CA ILE A 62 8.75 -10.02 -12.17
C ILE A 62 7.43 -9.34 -12.53
N PHE A 63 6.80 -9.82 -13.62
CA PHE A 63 5.53 -9.31 -14.11
C PHE A 63 4.39 -10.13 -13.50
N PRO A 64 3.73 -9.67 -12.43
CA PRO A 64 2.54 -10.35 -11.93
C PRO A 64 1.41 -10.14 -12.93
N LEU A 65 1.12 -11.18 -13.72
CA LEU A 65 -0.07 -11.22 -14.55
C LEU A 65 -1.31 -11.38 -13.67
N PRO A 66 -2.34 -10.53 -13.82
CA PRO A 66 -3.61 -10.73 -13.13
C PRO A 66 -4.18 -12.09 -13.48
N ILE A 67 -4.56 -12.87 -12.47
CA ILE A 67 -5.15 -14.20 -12.66
C ILE A 67 -6.41 -14.10 -13.52
N ASP A 68 -7.17 -13.01 -13.43
CA ASP A 68 -8.35 -12.76 -14.27
C ASP A 68 -8.02 -12.73 -15.78
N MET A 69 -6.83 -12.24 -16.16
CA MET A 69 -6.39 -12.29 -17.56
C MET A 69 -6.04 -13.72 -17.99
N LEU A 70 -5.43 -14.52 -17.10
CA LEU A 70 -5.14 -15.93 -17.36
C LEU A 70 -6.44 -16.74 -17.47
N VAL A 71 -7.40 -16.51 -16.57
CA VAL A 71 -8.71 -17.17 -16.58
C VAL A 71 -9.43 -16.92 -17.90
N ASN A 72 -9.48 -15.68 -18.38
CA ASN A 72 -10.08 -15.34 -19.68
C ASN A 72 -9.32 -15.93 -20.89
N LEU A 73 -8.02 -16.16 -20.77
CA LEU A 73 -7.21 -16.81 -21.80
C LEU A 73 -7.47 -18.33 -21.86
N PHE A 74 -7.73 -18.97 -20.72
CA PHE A 74 -8.01 -20.41 -20.62
C PHE A 74 -9.50 -20.78 -20.76
N HIS A 75 -10.42 -19.82 -20.66
CA HIS A 75 -11.86 -20.01 -20.90
C HIS A 75 -12.30 -19.68 -22.34
N ARG A 76 -11.38 -19.82 -23.30
CA ARG A 76 -11.73 -19.84 -24.73
C ARG A 76 -12.12 -21.24 -25.20
#